data_AF-A0A8T3LFI8-F1
#
_entry.id   AF-A0A8T3LFI8-F1
#
_cell.length_a   1.000
_cell.length_b   1.000
_cell.length_c   1.000
_cell.angle_alpha   90.00
_cell.angle_beta   90.00
_cell.angle_gamma   90.00
#
_symmetry.space_group_name_H-M   'P 1'
#
loop_
_entity.id
_entity.type
_entity.pdbx_description
1 polymer ?
#
loop_
_entity_poly.entity_id
_entity_poly.type
_entity_poly.pdbx_seq_one_letter_code
_entity_poly.pdbx_strand_id
1 'polypeptide(L)'
;IDDLRESPAMQVTKAISEFHPGRVIAVEPNIHTVPPKLNNIELVDLNFAMQHADIHLLLVDHKEFKGKSVNNGIVIDTKGIWV
;
A
#
# COMPACT_ATOMS: atom_id res chain seq x y z
N ILE A 1 -4.31 7.07 13.82
CA ILE A 1 -4.12 8.43 13.27
C ILE A 1 -4.80 8.38 11.91
N ASP A 2 -6.03 8.87 11.80
CA ASP A 2 -6.90 8.72 10.61
C ASP A 2 -6.76 9.88 9.61
N ASP A 3 -5.77 10.76 9.80
CA ASP A 3 -5.61 11.92 8.92
C ASP A 3 -4.74 11.60 7.70
N LEU A 4 -5.35 10.94 6.73
CA LEU A 4 -4.72 10.65 5.43
C LEU A 4 -4.60 11.90 4.53
N ARG A 5 -5.11 13.07 4.94
CA ARG A 5 -5.31 14.20 4.02
C ARG A 5 -4.00 14.84 3.54
N GLU A 6 -2.92 14.72 4.30
CA GLU A 6 -1.59 15.28 3.99
C GLU A 6 -0.46 14.23 4.04
N SER A 7 -0.79 12.94 4.06
CA SER A 7 0.21 11.89 4.21
C SER A 7 1.15 11.81 2.99
N PRO A 8 2.49 11.79 3.18
CA PRO A 8 3.44 11.51 2.10
C PRO A 8 3.13 10.19 1.37
N ALA A 9 2.66 9.17 2.10
CA ALA A 9 2.29 7.89 1.50
C ALA A 9 1.13 8.04 0.51
N MET A 10 0.15 8.89 0.83
CA MET A 10 -0.97 9.17 -0.07
C MET A 10 -0.53 9.87 -1.36
N GLN A 11 0.47 10.76 -1.29
CA GLN A 11 1.01 11.41 -2.47
C GLN A 11 1.72 10.41 -3.40
N VAL A 12 2.53 9.51 -2.82
CA VAL A 12 3.20 8.45 -3.58
C VAL A 12 2.18 7.49 -4.20
N THR A 13 1.20 7.02 -3.42
CA THR A 13 0.14 6.14 -3.90
C THR A 13 -0.65 6.78 -5.05
N LYS A 14 -0.97 8.08 -4.94
CA LYS A 14 -1.64 8.83 -6.01
C LYS A 14 -0.78 8.91 -7.28
N ALA A 15 0.50 9.27 -7.15
CA ALA A 15 1.39 9.38 -8.31
C ALA A 15 1.53 8.03 -9.03
N ILE A 16 1.60 6.92 -8.28
CA ILE A 16 1.63 5.57 -8.84
C ILE A 16 0.34 5.26 -9.59
N SER A 17 -0.84 5.56 -9.03
CA SER A 17 -2.11 5.27 -9.71
C SER A 17 -2.41 6.13 -10.93
N GLU A 18 -1.80 7.32 -11.02
CA GLU A 18 -1.90 8.19 -12.19
C GLU A 18 -0.94 7.78 -13.32
N PHE A 19 0.27 7.32 -12.99
CA PHE A 19 1.31 6.99 -13.97
C PHE A 19 1.32 5.51 -14.38
N HIS A 20 1.03 4.60 -13.47
CA HIS A 20 1.19 3.17 -13.73
C HIS A 20 -0.01 2.63 -14.53
N PRO A 21 0.22 2.00 -15.70
CA PRO A 21 -0.88 1.48 -16.52
C PRO A 21 -1.48 0.16 -16.01
N GLY A 22 -0.82 -0.50 -15.05
CA GLY A 22 -1.27 -1.75 -14.46
C GLY A 22 -2.25 -1.57 -13.30
N ARG A 23 -2.66 -2.70 -12.71
CA ARG A 23 -3.53 -2.71 -11.53
C ARG A 23 -2.77 -2.17 -10.32
N VAL A 24 -3.33 -1.15 -9.67
CA VAL A 24 -2.80 -0.62 -8.40
C VAL A 24 -3.73 -0.99 -7.27
N ILE A 25 -3.19 -1.70 -6.28
CA ILE A 25 -3.89 -2.09 -5.06
C ILE A 25 -3.26 -1.38 -3.86
N ALA A 26 -4.08 -1.05 -2.87
CA ALA A 26 -3.65 -0.42 -1.63
C ALA A 26 -4.10 -1.26 -0.42
N VAL A 27 -3.27 -1.24 0.63
CA VAL A 27 -3.58 -1.87 1.93
C VAL A 27 -3.44 -0.79 2.99
N GLU A 28 -4.51 -0.53 3.73
CA GLU A 28 -4.48 0.38 4.89
C GLU A 28 -5.44 -0.18 5.96
N PRO A 29 -4.93 -0.55 7.16
CA PRO A 29 -5.74 -1.25 8.17
C PRO A 29 -6.82 -0.43 8.87
N ASN A 30 -6.76 0.90 8.81
CA ASN A 30 -7.63 1.82 9.56
C ASN A 30 -8.79 2.37 8.72
N ILE A 31 -8.80 2.18 7.40
CA ILE A 31 -9.88 2.62 6.51
C ILE A 31 -10.57 1.45 5.82
N HIS A 32 -11.83 1.68 5.42
CA HIS A 32 -12.64 0.71 4.68
C HIS A 32 -13.03 1.20 3.28
N THR A 33 -12.67 2.43 2.93
CA THR A 33 -12.98 3.02 1.62
C THR A 33 -11.78 3.77 1.09
N VAL A 34 -11.58 3.73 -0.22
CA VAL A 34 -10.55 4.51 -0.90
C VAL A 34 -10.91 5.99 -0.78
N PRO A 35 -10.01 6.86 -0.29
CA PRO A 35 -10.25 8.29 -0.24
C PRO A 35 -10.57 8.85 -1.64
N PRO A 36 -11.52 9.81 -1.78
CA PRO A 36 -11.95 10.33 -3.08
C PRO A 36 -10.86 10.94 -3.95
N LYS A 37 -9.70 11.27 -3.38
CA LYS A 37 -8.52 11.82 -4.08
C LYS A 37 -7.72 10.75 -4.83
N LEU A 38 -7.98 9.47 -4.57
CA LEU A 38 -7.33 8.33 -5.19
C LEU A 38 -8.29 7.68 -6.18
N ASN A 39 -7.97 7.81 -7.47
CA ASN A 39 -8.66 7.10 -8.54
C ASN A 39 -7.81 5.91 -8.99
N ASN A 40 -8.44 4.91 -9.61
CA ASN A 40 -7.79 3.72 -10.17
C ASN A 40 -7.01 2.89 -9.14
N ILE A 41 -7.48 2.88 -7.88
CA ILE A 41 -6.91 2.08 -6.80
C ILE A 41 -7.99 1.20 -6.21
N GLU A 42 -7.63 -0.04 -5.94
CA GLU A 42 -8.46 -1.01 -5.22
C GLU A 42 -7.93 -1.17 -3.79
N LEU A 43 -8.78 -0.92 -2.79
CA LEU A 43 -8.45 -1.22 -1.39
C LEU A 43 -8.67 -2.71 -1.16
N VAL A 44 -7.61 -3.41 -0.77
CA VAL A 44 -7.60 -4.86 -0.51
C VAL A 44 -7.01 -5.15 0.86
N ASP A 45 -7.22 -6.37 1.36
CA ASP A 45 -6.54 -6.81 2.57
C ASP A 45 -5.07 -7.20 2.30
N LEU A 46 -4.30 -7.28 3.40
CA LEU A 46 -2.88 -7.59 3.34
C LEU A 46 -2.58 -8.95 2.70
N ASN A 47 -3.39 -9.98 2.99
CA ASN A 47 -3.13 -11.33 2.48
C ASN A 47 -3.33 -11.37 0.96
N PHE A 48 -4.39 -10.72 0.47
CA PHE A 48 -4.64 -10.58 -0.96
C PHE A 48 -3.47 -9.88 -1.64
N ALA A 49 -3.03 -8.74 -1.11
CA ALA A 49 -1.90 -8.00 -1.67
C ALA A 49 -0.61 -8.83 -1.69
N MET A 50 -0.30 -9.55 -0.61
CA MET A 50 0.89 -10.42 -0.50
C MET A 50 0.89 -11.57 -1.51
N GLN A 51 -0.28 -12.04 -1.95
CA GLN A 51 -0.40 -13.15 -2.89
C GLN A 51 -0.44 -12.70 -4.35
N HIS A 52 -1.01 -11.53 -4.64
CA HIS A 52 -1.35 -11.14 -6.01
C HIS A 52 -0.54 -9.95 -6.54
N ALA A 53 0.16 -9.19 -5.70
CA ALA A 53 1.01 -8.12 -6.18
C ALA A 53 2.35 -8.66 -6.69
N ASP A 54 2.81 -8.10 -7.81
CA ASP A 54 4.16 -8.34 -8.32
C ASP A 54 5.20 -7.44 -7.62
N ILE A 55 4.76 -6.28 -7.12
CA ILE A 55 5.59 -5.27 -6.46
C ILE A 55 4.90 -4.83 -5.16
N HIS A 56 5.62 -4.96 -4.04
CA HIS A 56 5.17 -4.58 -2.71
C HIS A 56 5.96 -3.37 -2.22
N LEU A 57 5.29 -2.23 -2.08
CA LEU A 57 5.88 -0.97 -1.61
C LEU A 57 5.37 -0.63 -0.21
N LEU A 58 6.25 -0.70 0.78
CA LEU A 58 5.90 -0.35 2.17
C LEU A 58 6.15 1.14 2.43
N LEU A 59 5.06 1.90 2.62
CA LEU A 59 5.12 3.36 2.84
C LEU A 59 4.85 3.78 4.29
N VAL A 60 4.20 2.94 5.09
CA VAL A 60 3.80 3.24 6.47
C VAL A 60 4.01 2.01 7.36
N ASP A 61 4.53 2.22 8.56
CA ASP A 61 4.93 1.19 9.53
C ASP A 61 3.79 0.71 10.44
N HIS A 62 2.66 0.33 9.84
CA HIS A 62 1.54 -0.22 10.59
C HIS A 62 1.93 -1.46 11.39
N LYS A 63 1.42 -1.58 12.62
CA LYS A 63 1.70 -2.72 13.52
C LYS A 63 1.27 -4.05 12.90
N GLU A 64 0.22 -4.02 12.07
CA GLU A 64 -0.35 -5.14 11.34
C GLU A 64 0.63 -5.75 10.33
N PHE A 65 1.61 -4.97 9.87
CA PHE A 65 2.60 -5.39 8.88
C PHE A 65 3.86 -5.98 9.52
N LYS A 66 4.10 -5.73 10.82
CA LYS A 66 5.28 -6.22 11.54
C LYS A 66 5.24 -7.74 11.69
N GLY A 67 6.38 -8.40 11.44
CA GLY A 67 6.49 -9.86 11.51
C GLY A 67 5.80 -10.61 10.37
N LYS A 68 5.37 -9.90 9.31
CA LYS A 68 4.89 -10.50 8.06
C LYS A 68 6.06 -10.61 7.09
N SER A 69 6.15 -11.73 6.39
CA SER A 69 7.16 -11.95 5.35
C SER A 69 6.49 -11.94 3.99
N VAL A 70 6.86 -10.98 3.15
CA VAL A 70 6.43 -10.93 1.75
C VAL A 70 7.34 -11.86 0.96
N ASN A 71 6.81 -13.01 0.58
CA ASN A 71 7.60 -14.11 0.00
C ASN A 71 7.51 -14.18 -1.54
N ASN A 72 6.79 -13.24 -2.16
CA ASN A 72 6.57 -13.19 -3.60
C ASN A 72 6.85 -11.77 -4.12
N GLY A 73 7.26 -11.66 -5.39
CA GLY A 73 7.46 -10.37 -6.04
C GLY A 73 8.66 -9.56 -5.54
N ILE A 74 8.69 -8.29 -5.96
CA ILE A 74 9.72 -7.32 -5.59
C ILE A 74 9.26 -6.57 -4.34
N VAL A 75 10.11 -6.53 -3.31
CA VAL A 75 9.83 -5.78 -2.08
C VAL A 75 10.65 -4.49 -2.04
N ILE A 76 9.95 -3.36 -1.95
CA ILE A 76 10.54 -2.03 -1.71
C ILE A 76 10.13 -1.61 -0.30
N ASP A 77 11.03 -1.85 0.66
CA ASP A 77 10.79 -1.52 2.05
C ASP A 77 11.44 -0.17 2.42
N THR A 78 10.62 0.88 2.54
CA THR A 78 11.10 2.21 2.95
C THR A 78 11.14 2.40 4.47
N LYS A 79 10.71 1.40 5.25
CA LYS A 79 10.56 1.44 6.72
C LYS A 79 11.46 0.46 7.47
N GLY A 80 12.03 -0.53 6.79
CA GLY A 80 12.91 -1.53 7.37
C GLY A 80 12.21 -2.54 8.30
N ILE A 81 11.02 -3.00 7.90
CA ILE A 81 10.14 -3.89 8.69
C ILE A 81 10.00 -5.29 8.07
N TRP A 82 10.15 -5.41 6.76
CA TRP A 82 10.05 -6.65 6.00
C TRP A 82 11.42 -7.21 5.57
N VAL A 83 12.50 -6.47 5.79
CA VAL A 83 13.90 -6.93 5.70
C VAL A 83 14.38 -7.57 6.99
#